data_AF-A0A6I7XG65-F1
#
_entry.id   AF-A0A6I7XG65-F1
#
_cell.length_a   1.000
_cell.length_b   1.000
_cell.length_c   1.000
_cell.angle_alpha   90.00
_cell.angle_beta   90.00
_cell.angle_gamma   90.00
#
_symmetry.space_group_name_H-M   'P 1'
#
loop_
_entity.id
_entity.type
_entity.pdbx_description
1 polymer ?
#
loop_
_entity_poly.entity_id
_entity_poly.type
_entity_poly.pdbx_seq_one_letter_code
_entity_poly.pdbx_strand_id
1 'polypeptide(L)'
;MAAEELDTEILTLLEAFQLVGARVGLFLPSFHVKGLITRIGETLVTLEGVEVISNDSGEAIESPNQMSVKINDILSVSDAQEAEEPE
;
A
#
# COMPACT_ATOMS: atom_id res chain seq x y z
N MET A 1 11.04 -2.25 24.64
CA MET A 1 11.43 -2.95 23.40
C MET A 1 10.15 -3.60 22.89
N ALA A 2 9.41 -2.94 22.00
CA ALA A 2 8.08 -3.40 21.55
C ALA A 2 7.71 -2.86 20.14
N ALA A 3 8.63 -2.20 19.46
CA ALA A 3 8.39 -1.60 18.14
C ALA A 3 8.91 -2.47 16.99
N GLU A 4 9.65 -3.55 17.27
CA GLU A 4 10.35 -4.34 16.24
C GLU A 4 9.54 -5.58 15.76
N GLU A 5 8.46 -5.95 16.45
CA GLU A 5 7.66 -7.13 16.07
C GLU A 5 6.62 -6.80 14.96
N LEU A 6 6.05 -5.59 14.95
CA LEU A 6 5.06 -5.17 13.95
C LEU A 6 5.66 -5.00 12.55
N ASP A 7 6.91 -4.54 12.47
CA ASP A 7 7.69 -4.42 11.23
C ASP A 7 7.73 -5.73 10.42
N THR A 8 7.69 -6.87 11.12
CA THR A 8 7.88 -8.18 10.49
C THR A 8 6.56 -8.75 9.94
N GLU A 9 5.41 -8.44 10.53
CA GLU A 9 4.13 -9.05 10.15
C GLU A 9 3.64 -8.58 8.78
N ILE A 10 3.67 -7.27 8.50
CA ILE A 10 3.27 -6.75 7.19
C ILE A 10 4.23 -7.24 6.11
N LEU A 11 5.55 -7.21 6.35
CA LEU A 11 6.54 -7.75 5.42
C LEU A 11 6.26 -9.23 5.13
N THR A 12 6.04 -10.04 6.17
CA THR A 12 5.75 -11.47 6.03
C THR A 12 4.49 -11.71 5.22
N LEU A 13 3.43 -10.92 5.42
CA LEU A 13 2.21 -11.02 4.62
C LEU A 13 2.48 -10.63 3.16
N LEU A 14 3.14 -9.51 2.92
CA LEU A 14 3.45 -9.04 1.57
C LEU A 14 4.28 -10.07 0.78
N GLU A 15 5.26 -10.70 1.42
CA GLU A 15 6.07 -11.77 0.82
C GLU A 15 5.29 -13.08 0.65
N ALA A 16 4.54 -13.52 1.68
CA ALA A 16 3.78 -14.77 1.65
C ALA A 16 2.69 -14.78 0.58
N PHE A 17 2.08 -13.62 0.30
CA PHE A 17 1.06 -13.47 -0.74
C PHE A 17 1.63 -13.11 -2.12
N GLN A 18 2.95 -13.05 -2.27
CA GLN A 18 3.63 -12.70 -3.52
C GLN A 18 3.01 -11.48 -4.23
N LEU A 19 2.73 -10.41 -3.48
CA LEU A 19 1.95 -9.27 -3.99
C LEU A 19 2.68 -8.45 -5.06
N VAL A 20 3.89 -8.81 -5.46
CA VAL A 20 4.57 -8.22 -6.62
C VAL A 20 3.76 -8.52 -7.88
N GLY A 21 3.28 -7.45 -8.53
CA GLY A 21 2.35 -7.51 -9.66
C GLY A 21 0.88 -7.42 -9.28
N ALA A 22 0.54 -7.31 -7.98
CA ALA A 22 -0.82 -7.07 -7.51
C ALA A 22 -1.09 -5.57 -7.34
N ARG A 23 -2.31 -5.15 -7.68
CA ARG A 23 -2.79 -3.79 -7.39
C ARG A 23 -3.39 -3.76 -6.00
N VAL A 24 -2.81 -2.96 -5.12
CA VAL A 24 -3.20 -2.90 -3.71
C VAL A 24 -3.51 -1.47 -3.27
N GLY A 25 -4.33 -1.36 -2.23
CA GLY A 25 -4.55 -0.16 -1.46
C GLY A 25 -3.77 -0.26 -0.15
N LEU A 26 -2.80 0.63 0.05
CA LEU A 26 -2.07 0.78 1.30
C LEU A 26 -2.66 1.94 2.09
N PHE A 27 -3.10 1.67 3.32
CA PHE A 27 -3.60 2.70 4.23
C PHE A 27 -2.47 3.24 5.09
N LEU A 28 -2.21 4.55 5.00
CA LEU A 28 -1.30 5.27 5.87
C LEU A 28 -2.10 6.15 6.85
N PRO A 29 -1.48 6.72 7.90
CA PRO A 29 -2.20 7.50 8.92
C PRO A 29 -3.01 8.68 8.38
N SER A 30 -2.51 9.36 7.34
CA SER A 30 -3.13 10.60 6.83
C SER A 30 -3.78 10.45 5.45
N PHE A 31 -3.37 9.45 4.68
CA PHE A 31 -3.85 9.21 3.33
C PHE A 31 -3.78 7.71 3.04
N HIS A 32 -4.43 7.26 1.98
CA HIS A 32 -4.22 5.94 1.45
C HIS A 32 -3.74 6.03 0.01
N VAL A 33 -2.95 5.05 -0.40
CA VAL A 33 -2.40 5.00 -1.76
C VAL A 33 -2.86 3.74 -2.44
N LYS A 34 -3.28 3.85 -3.69
CA LYS A 34 -3.60 2.72 -4.55
C LYS A 34 -2.54 2.61 -5.62
N GLY A 35 -2.02 1.42 -5.89
CA GLY A 35 -1.01 1.25 -6.92
C GLY A 35 -0.63 -0.20 -7.16
N LEU A 36 0.11 -0.45 -8.23
CA LEU A 36 0.66 -1.76 -8.55
C LEU A 36 1.97 -1.95 -7.80
N ILE A 37 2.08 -2.96 -6.93
CA ILE A 37 3.36 -3.27 -6.30
C ILE A 37 4.31 -3.79 -7.37
N THR A 38 5.43 -3.11 -7.58
CA THR A 38 6.48 -3.55 -8.51
C THR A 38 7.69 -4.11 -7.79
N ARG A 39 7.89 -3.73 -6.52
CA ARG A 39 8.99 -4.23 -5.69
C ARG A 39 8.62 -4.20 -4.22
N ILE A 40 8.96 -5.27 -3.51
CA ILE A 40 8.95 -5.32 -2.05
C ILE A 40 10.42 -5.47 -1.62
N GLY A 41 10.93 -4.52 -0.87
CA GLY A 41 12.23 -4.60 -0.19
C GLY A 41 12.04 -4.84 1.30
N GLU A 42 13.14 -4.97 2.03
CA GLU A 42 13.14 -5.30 3.47
C GLU A 42 12.39 -4.28 4.34
N THR A 43 12.34 -3.00 3.93
CA THR A 43 11.70 -1.92 4.70
C THR A 43 10.77 -1.03 3.88
N LEU A 44 10.69 -1.25 2.56
CA LEU A 44 10.04 -0.35 1.61
C LEU A 44 9.26 -1.16 0.56
N VAL A 45 8.07 -0.68 0.21
CA VAL A 45 7.28 -1.18 -0.92
C VAL A 45 7.23 -0.11 -1.99
N THR A 46 7.57 -0.47 -3.22
CA THR A 46 7.47 0.40 -4.38
C THR A 46 6.21 0.09 -5.17
N LEU A 47 5.44 1.13 -5.46
CA LEU A 47 4.23 1.08 -6.27
C LEU A 47 4.38 1.91 -7.53
N GLU A 48 3.75 1.47 -8.63
CA GLU A 48 3.58 2.23 -9.88
C GLU A 48 2.11 2.50 -10.18
N GLY A 49 1.86 3.56 -10.98
CA GLY A 49 0.50 4.01 -11.28
C GLY A 49 -0.25 4.41 -10.01
N VAL A 50 0.39 5.23 -9.18
CA VAL A 50 -0.05 5.49 -7.81
C VAL A 50 -1.09 6.59 -7.79
N GLU A 51 -2.15 6.36 -7.03
CA GLU A 51 -3.16 7.35 -6.70
C GLU A 51 -3.17 7.56 -5.19
N VAL A 52 -2.89 8.78 -4.76
CA VAL A 52 -2.86 9.19 -3.36
C VAL A 52 -4.17 9.86 -3.05
N ILE A 53 -4.90 9.33 -2.06
CA ILE A 53 -6.24 9.76 -1.72
C ILE A 53 -6.25 10.18 -0.25
N SER A 54 -6.81 11.35 0.02
CA SER A 54 -6.93 11.87 1.38
C SER A 54 -7.88 11.01 2.19
N ASN A 55 -7.50 10.66 3.42
CA ASN A 55 -8.42 9.99 4.33
C ASN A 55 -9.51 10.96 4.85
N ASP A 56 -9.23 12.27 4.88
CA ASP A 56 -10.15 13.29 5.38
C ASP A 56 -11.23 13.66 4.35
N SER A 57 -10.84 13.86 3.08
CA SER A 57 -11.77 14.29 2.02
C SER A 57 -12.24 13.17 1.09
N GLY A 58 -11.52 12.03 1.05
CA GLY A 58 -11.77 10.97 0.07
C GLY A 58 -11.42 11.35 -1.37
N GLU A 59 -10.81 12.52 -1.57
CA GLU A 59 -10.41 13.01 -2.90
C GLU A 59 -8.96 12.66 -3.21
N ALA A 60 -8.68 12.45 -4.50
CA ALA A 60 -7.32 12.29 -4.99
C ALA A 60 -6.52 13.58 -4.75
N ILE A 61 -5.46 13.47 -3.95
CA ILE A 61 -4.52 14.55 -3.67
C ILE A 61 -3.54 14.66 -4.83
N GLU A 62 -2.99 13.52 -5.25
CA GLU A 62 -1.90 13.44 -6.21
C GLU A 62 -1.83 12.06 -6.87
N SER A 63 -1.27 12.01 -8.08
CA SER A 63 -1.15 10.77 -8.86
C SER A 63 0.27 10.58 -9.40
N PRO A 64 1.25 10.31 -8.51
CA PRO A 64 2.62 10.10 -8.94
C PRO A 64 2.72 8.79 -9.75
N ASN A 65 3.56 8.80 -10.79
CA ASN A 65 3.77 7.59 -11.60
C ASN A 65 4.40 6.44 -10.80
N GLN A 66 5.18 6.77 -9.76
CA GLN A 66 5.82 5.81 -8.86
C GLN A 66 5.95 6.39 -7.44
N MET A 67 5.78 5.56 -6.42
CA MET A 67 5.95 5.93 -5.01
C MET A 67 6.59 4.78 -4.23
N SER A 68 7.45 5.12 -3.25
CA SER A 68 7.95 4.15 -2.27
C SER A 68 7.38 4.46 -0.90
N VAL A 69 6.80 3.45 -0.26
CA VAL A 69 6.15 3.55 1.06
C VAL A 69 6.93 2.71 2.05
N LYS A 70 7.19 3.25 3.24
CA LYS A 70 7.79 2.46 4.33
C LYS A 70 6.77 1.49 4.87
N ILE A 71 7.19 0.24 5.03
CA ILE A 71 6.31 -0.83 5.53
C ILE A 71 5.74 -0.48 6.91
N ASN A 72 6.54 0.18 7.75
CA ASN A 72 6.16 0.53 9.11
C ASN A 72 5.13 1.67 9.20
N ASP A 73 4.96 2.42 8.11
CA ASP A 73 3.93 3.45 8.02
C ASP A 73 2.61 2.88 7.44
N ILE A 74 2.60 1.61 7.03
CA ILE A 74 1.40 0.93 6.52
C ILE A 74 0.58 0.41 7.70
N LEU A 75 -0.64 0.91 7.85
CA LEU A 75 -1.59 0.47 8.85
C LEU A 75 -2.37 -0.77 8.41
N SER A 76 -2.66 -0.87 7.11
CA SER A 76 -3.38 -1.99 6.52
C SER A 76 -3.14 -2.10 5.02
N VAL A 77 -3.24 -3.32 4.51
CA VAL A 77 -3.17 -3.64 3.08
C VAL A 77 -4.54 -4.16 2.65
N SER A 78 -5.06 -3.61 1.56
CA SER A 78 -6.33 -3.99 0.97
C SER A 78 -6.14 -4.31 -0.51
N ASP A 79 -6.97 -5.20 -1.02
CA ASP A 79 -7.03 -5.43 -2.45
C ASP A 79 -7.62 -4.17 -3.13
N ALA A 80 -6.91 -3.64 -4.13
CA ALA A 80 -7.37 -2.52 -4.92
C ALA A 80 -7.66 -2.96 -6.36
N GLN A 81 -8.06 -4.22 -6.56
CA GLN A 81 -8.94 -4.47 -7.70
C GLN A 81 -10.08 -3.47 -7.54
N GLU A 82 -10.26 -2.62 -8.56
CA GLU A 82 -11.53 -1.94 -8.73
C GLU A 82 -12.57 -3.02 -8.49
N ALA A 83 -13.37 -2.85 -7.45
CA ALA A 83 -14.64 -3.53 -7.43
C ALA A 83 -15.28 -3.05 -8.73
N GLU A 84 -15.27 -3.90 -9.77
CA GLU A 84 -16.34 -3.86 -10.74
C GLU A 84 -17.58 -4.01 -9.86
N GLU A 85 -18.20 -2.87 -9.51
CA GLU A 85 -19.49 -2.86 -8.86
C GLU A 85 -20.36 -3.77 -9.74
N PRO A 86 -20.85 -4.91 -9.24
CA PRO A 86 -21.82 -5.66 -10.01
C PRO A 86 -23.08 -4.79 -10.08
N GLU A 87 -23.60 -4.68 -11.30
CA GLU A 87 -24.70 -3.82 -11.78
C GLU A 87 -25.89 -3.60 -10.83
#